data_AF-A0AAC8Q173-F1
#
_entry.id   AF-A0AAC8Q173-F1
#
_cell.length_a   1.000
_cell.length_b   1.000
_cell.length_c   1.000
_cell.angle_alpha   90.00
_cell.angle_beta   90.00
_cell.angle_gamma   90.00
#
_symmetry.space_group_name_H-M   'P 1'
#
loop_
_entity.id
_entity.type
_entity.pdbx_description
1 polymer ?
#
loop_
_entity_poly.entity_id
_entity_poly.type
_entity_poly.pdbx_seq_one_letter_code
_entity_poly.pdbx_strand_id
1 'polypeptide(L)'
;MVVLLWGGGGLTGCATGRNTVTGRITPAYFEFTKVVEKSGPEDEPGGWWAVCIHARITMGDSGATSVCKFEVGLPVRNDAQGEISLADAQEAAANMANRAMYKILSEAHPSEMLGTHCRNFKELYVLMLDEKIKGARVRQCMMQGVKTVHFNEPYHCDYE
;
A
#
# COMPACT_ATOMS: atom_id res chain seq x y z
N MET A 1 -21.98 18.68 -38.67
CA MET A 1 -21.92 20.16 -38.59
C MET A 1 -23.19 20.64 -37.92
N VAL A 2 -23.09 21.08 -36.67
CA VAL A 2 -24.10 21.90 -36.00
C VAL A 2 -23.32 23.03 -35.36
N VAL A 3 -23.55 24.24 -35.84
CA VAL A 3 -22.98 25.48 -35.30
C VAL A 3 -24.05 26.11 -34.42
N LEU A 4 -23.75 26.29 -33.14
CA LEU A 4 -24.52 27.13 -32.23
C LEU A 4 -23.63 28.30 -31.81
N LEU A 5 -24.12 29.51 -32.08
CA LEU A 5 -23.48 30.78 -31.82
C LEU A 5 -24.02 31.44 -30.54
N TRP A 6 -23.08 31.83 -29.69
CA TRP A 6 -23.04 33.02 -28.82
C TRP A 6 -23.59 32.96 -27.39
N GLY A 7 -22.71 33.38 -26.47
CA GLY A 7 -23.07 34.19 -25.30
C GLY A 7 -22.92 33.52 -23.94
N GLY A 8 -21.84 33.84 -23.23
CA GLY A 8 -21.73 33.56 -21.79
C GLY A 8 -20.30 33.34 -21.35
N GLY A 9 -19.70 34.33 -20.69
CA GLY A 9 -18.48 34.12 -19.92
C GLY A 9 -18.73 33.05 -18.87
N GLY A 10 -18.10 31.90 -19.03
CA GLY A 10 -18.07 30.81 -18.08
C GLY A 10 -16.62 30.48 -17.81
N LEU A 11 -16.18 30.78 -16.60
CA LEU A 11 -14.89 30.40 -16.05
C LEU A 11 -14.57 28.93 -16.39
N THR A 12 -13.30 28.73 -16.73
CA THR A 12 -12.59 27.46 -16.78
C THR A 12 -13.01 26.56 -15.61
N GLY A 13 -13.92 25.63 -15.87
CA GLY A 13 -14.13 24.49 -14.98
C GLY A 13 -13.06 23.45 -15.28
N CYS A 14 -11.82 23.69 -14.84
CA CYS A 14 -10.80 22.65 -14.82
C CYS A 14 -11.39 21.44 -14.08
N ALA A 15 -11.25 20.24 -14.65
CA ALA A 15 -11.81 19.02 -14.11
C ALA A 15 -11.48 18.86 -12.62
N THR A 16 -12.45 19.17 -11.74
CA THR A 16 -12.40 18.90 -10.30
C THR A 16 -12.70 17.40 -10.04
N GLY A 17 -12.11 16.53 -10.84
CA GLY A 17 -12.29 15.08 -10.77
C GLY A 17 -11.16 14.44 -10.00
N ARG A 18 -11.49 13.53 -9.07
CA ARG A 18 -10.50 12.60 -8.52
C ARG A 18 -9.83 11.82 -9.64
N ASN A 19 -8.54 11.55 -9.50
CA ASN A 19 -7.83 10.68 -10.44
C ASN A 19 -8.43 9.27 -10.41
N THR A 20 -8.47 8.62 -11.57
CA THR A 20 -8.76 7.19 -11.66
C THR A 20 -7.56 6.41 -11.12
N VAL A 21 -7.75 5.64 -10.06
CA VAL A 21 -6.73 4.75 -9.50
C VAL A 21 -7.01 3.34 -9.99
N THR A 22 -6.04 2.73 -10.68
CA THR A 22 -6.13 1.35 -11.18
C THR A 22 -5.06 0.47 -10.54
N GLY A 23 -5.24 -0.85 -10.62
CA GLY A 23 -4.41 -1.82 -9.91
C GLY A 23 -4.93 -2.08 -8.49
N ARG A 24 -4.95 -3.37 -8.11
CA ARG A 24 -5.40 -3.79 -6.79
C ARG A 24 -4.44 -4.85 -6.26
N ILE A 25 -3.92 -4.63 -5.06
CA ILE A 25 -3.13 -5.63 -4.35
C ILE A 25 -4.12 -6.64 -3.76
N THR A 26 -4.12 -7.88 -4.21
CA THR A 26 -4.99 -8.94 -3.67
C THR A 26 -4.39 -9.50 -2.37
N PRO A 27 -5.19 -10.15 -1.50
CA PRO A 27 -4.69 -10.78 -0.28
C PRO A 27 -3.49 -11.72 -0.52
N ALA A 28 -3.48 -12.42 -1.67
CA ALA A 28 -2.41 -13.34 -2.05
C ALA A 28 -1.02 -12.68 -2.23
N TYR A 29 -0.94 -11.37 -2.48
CA TYR A 29 0.35 -10.66 -2.52
C TYR A 29 0.97 -10.47 -1.14
N PHE A 30 0.21 -10.63 -0.07
CA PHE A 30 0.72 -10.61 1.30
C PHE A 30 1.17 -12.01 1.70
N GLU A 31 2.25 -12.47 1.07
CA GLU A 31 2.88 -13.76 1.35
C GLU A 31 3.66 -13.73 2.68
N PHE A 32 2.92 -13.61 3.77
CA PHE A 32 3.47 -13.52 5.11
C PHE A 32 4.31 -14.73 5.47
N THR A 33 5.46 -14.46 6.09
CA THR A 33 6.29 -15.45 6.75
C THR A 33 6.18 -15.25 8.26
N LYS A 34 6.10 -16.34 9.03
CA LYS A 34 6.12 -16.24 10.49
C LYS A 34 7.55 -15.93 10.94
N VAL A 35 7.74 -14.80 11.62
CA VAL A 35 9.00 -14.39 12.23
C VAL A 35 8.83 -14.28 13.74
N VAL A 36 9.85 -14.70 14.48
CA VAL A 36 9.89 -14.54 15.94
C VAL A 36 10.88 -13.41 16.22
N GLU A 37 10.38 -12.25 16.65
CA GLU A 37 11.28 -11.16 17.07
C GLU A 37 12.02 -11.60 18.34
N LYS A 38 13.35 -11.72 18.27
CA LYS A 38 14.21 -11.91 19.45
C LYS A 38 14.39 -10.57 20.17
N SER A 39 13.47 -10.17 21.03
CA SER A 39 13.75 -9.10 22.00
C SER A 39 12.70 -8.99 23.11
N GLY A 40 13.00 -9.60 24.26
CA GLY A 40 12.30 -9.37 25.54
C GLY A 40 12.25 -10.63 26.42
N PRO A 41 12.40 -10.54 27.76
CA PRO A 41 12.45 -11.69 28.68
C PRO A 41 11.10 -12.41 28.88
N GLU A 42 10.06 -12.03 28.15
CA GLU A 42 8.74 -12.64 28.16
C GLU A 42 8.44 -13.08 26.72
N ASP A 43 8.80 -14.33 26.43
CA ASP A 43 8.46 -15.03 25.20
C ASP A 43 6.94 -15.14 25.06
N GLU A 44 6.28 -14.09 24.55
CA GLU A 44 4.89 -14.21 24.11
C GLU A 44 4.83 -15.22 22.94
N PRO A 45 4.06 -16.32 23.06
CA PRO A 45 4.10 -17.43 22.10
C PRO A 45 3.50 -17.12 20.70
N GLY A 46 3.22 -15.86 20.38
CA GLY A 46 2.56 -15.46 19.14
C GLY A 46 3.51 -15.45 17.93
N GLY A 47 4.62 -14.72 18.02
CA GLY A 47 5.39 -14.31 16.84
C GLY A 47 4.63 -13.31 15.95
N TRP A 48 5.24 -12.94 14.83
CA TRP A 48 4.73 -11.96 13.88
C TRP A 48 4.62 -12.56 12.49
N TRP A 49 3.61 -12.17 11.75
CA TRP A 49 3.55 -12.31 10.30
C TRP A 49 4.28 -11.12 9.67
N ALA A 50 5.25 -11.38 8.80
CA ALA A 50 5.99 -10.33 8.12
C ALA A 50 6.08 -10.58 6.61
N VAL A 51 5.94 -9.54 5.80
CA VAL A 51 6.18 -9.57 4.35
C VAL A 51 6.76 -8.23 3.89
N CYS A 52 7.66 -8.30 2.92
CA CYS A 52 8.21 -7.16 2.22
C CYS A 52 7.50 -6.96 0.88
N ILE A 53 7.04 -5.75 0.63
CA ILE A 53 6.31 -5.38 -0.59
C ILE A 53 7.09 -4.32 -1.33
N HIS A 54 7.35 -4.59 -2.62
CA HIS A 54 7.84 -3.63 -3.59
C HIS A 54 6.71 -3.30 -4.56
N ALA A 55 6.01 -2.19 -4.35
CA ALA A 55 4.88 -1.79 -5.18
C ALA A 55 5.29 -0.68 -6.15
N ARG A 56 5.17 -0.94 -7.46
CA ARG A 56 5.36 0.11 -8.48
C ARG A 56 4.11 0.98 -8.60
N ILE A 57 4.31 2.27 -8.44
CA ILE A 57 3.32 3.33 -8.70
C ILE A 57 3.69 3.98 -10.03
N THR A 58 2.69 4.14 -10.91
CA THR A 58 2.85 4.78 -12.22
C THR A 58 1.85 5.92 -12.35
N MET A 59 2.33 7.11 -12.73
CA MET A 59 1.46 8.23 -13.11
C MET A 59 0.95 8.01 -14.53
N GLY A 60 -0.37 7.99 -14.72
CA GLY A 60 -0.99 7.69 -16.01
C GLY A 60 -0.59 8.66 -17.12
N ASP A 61 -0.55 9.96 -16.84
CA ASP A 61 -0.32 10.98 -17.87
C ASP A 61 1.15 11.13 -18.27
N SER A 62 2.07 11.03 -17.31
CA SER A 62 3.51 11.21 -17.55
C SER A 62 4.26 9.90 -17.79
N GLY A 63 3.66 8.76 -17.45
CA GLY A 63 4.32 7.46 -17.41
C GLY A 63 5.41 7.36 -16.33
N ALA A 64 5.57 8.38 -15.47
CA ALA A 64 6.58 8.37 -14.42
C ALA A 64 6.31 7.24 -13.44
N THR A 65 7.36 6.49 -13.07
CA THR A 65 7.25 5.35 -12.16
C THR A 65 8.11 5.51 -10.92
N SER A 66 7.64 5.02 -9.79
CA SER A 66 8.42 4.88 -8.57
C SER A 66 8.08 3.57 -7.86
N VAL A 67 9.06 2.94 -7.21
CA VAL A 67 8.85 1.72 -6.43
C VAL A 67 8.76 2.07 -4.96
N CYS A 68 7.58 1.87 -4.37
CA CYS A 68 7.34 2.04 -2.95
C CYS A 68 7.68 0.72 -2.22
N LYS A 69 8.73 0.75 -1.40
CA LYS A 69 9.21 -0.40 -0.63
C LYS A 69 8.78 -0.29 0.83
N PHE A 70 8.17 -1.34 1.37
CA PHE A 70 7.74 -1.39 2.77
C PHE A 70 7.56 -2.82 3.27
N GLU A 71 7.80 -3.00 4.56
CA GLU A 71 7.50 -4.22 5.30
C GLU A 71 6.15 -4.04 6.00
N VAL A 72 5.34 -5.11 6.00
CA VAL A 72 4.11 -5.19 6.77
C VAL A 72 4.28 -6.26 7.83
N GLY A 73 4.14 -5.87 9.09
CA GLY A 73 4.19 -6.73 10.26
C GLY A 73 2.84 -6.80 10.95
N LEU A 74 2.33 -7.99 11.21
CA LEU A 74 1.09 -8.23 11.95
C LEU A 74 1.34 -9.21 13.09
N PRO A 75 0.77 -8.98 14.27
CA PRO A 75 0.86 -9.97 15.34
C PRO A 75 0.11 -11.24 14.92
N VAL A 76 0.64 -12.39 15.28
CA VAL A 76 -0.08 -13.68 15.13
C VAL A 76 -1.21 -13.77 16.18
N ARG A 77 -1.04 -13.08 17.30
CA ARG A 77 -2.02 -12.98 18.38
C ARG A 77 -1.90 -11.64 19.08
N ASN A 78 -3.02 -11.06 19.50
CA ASN A 78 -3.06 -9.90 20.39
C ASN A 78 -4.26 -9.99 21.36
N ASP A 79 -4.29 -9.14 22.39
CA ASP A 79 -5.36 -9.13 23.40
C ASP A 79 -6.72 -8.70 22.85
N ALA A 80 -6.72 -7.84 21.83
CA ALA A 80 -7.94 -7.27 21.28
C ALA A 80 -8.75 -8.28 20.43
N GLN A 81 -8.06 -9.20 19.75
CA GLN A 81 -8.63 -10.06 18.71
C GLN A 81 -8.35 -11.55 18.95
N GLY A 82 -7.49 -11.89 19.91
CA GLY A 82 -7.02 -13.25 20.10
C GLY A 82 -6.09 -13.67 18.96
N GLU A 83 -6.20 -14.93 18.54
CA GLU A 83 -5.43 -15.46 17.42
C GLU A 83 -5.93 -14.90 16.09
N ILE A 84 -4.99 -14.42 15.26
CA ILE A 84 -5.27 -13.82 13.96
C ILE A 84 -4.87 -14.84 12.89
N SER A 85 -5.87 -15.32 12.14
CA SER A 85 -5.63 -16.25 11.06
C SER A 85 -4.82 -15.60 9.93
N LEU A 86 -4.07 -16.41 9.18
CA LEU A 86 -3.33 -15.92 8.02
C LEU A 86 -4.27 -15.27 6.99
N ALA A 87 -5.46 -15.85 6.78
CA ALA A 87 -6.46 -15.31 5.85
C ALA A 87 -6.94 -13.91 6.28
N ASP A 88 -7.24 -13.72 7.56
CA ASP A 88 -7.65 -12.42 8.10
C ASP A 88 -6.53 -11.38 8.02
N ALA A 89 -5.29 -11.81 8.30
CA ALA A 89 -4.11 -10.97 8.17
C ALA A 89 -3.93 -10.48 6.72
N GLN A 90 -4.01 -11.39 5.74
CA GLN A 90 -3.90 -11.08 4.32
C GLN A 90 -5.02 -10.17 3.83
N GLU A 91 -6.26 -10.46 4.25
CA GLU A 91 -7.42 -9.66 3.87
C GLU A 91 -7.34 -8.25 4.45
N ALA A 92 -7.02 -8.11 5.74
CA ALA A 92 -6.88 -6.82 6.39
C ALA A 92 -5.78 -5.98 5.74
N ALA A 93 -4.61 -6.58 5.50
CA ALA A 93 -3.48 -5.92 4.86
C ALA A 93 -3.85 -5.42 3.45
N ALA A 94 -4.41 -6.29 2.60
CA ALA A 94 -4.83 -5.91 1.26
C ALA A 94 -5.91 -4.84 1.25
N ASN A 95 -6.95 -4.99 2.07
CA ASN A 95 -8.05 -4.03 2.10
C ASN A 95 -7.59 -2.65 2.59
N MET A 96 -6.77 -2.58 3.64
CA MET A 96 -6.27 -1.31 4.16
C MET A 96 -5.24 -0.68 3.22
N ALA A 97 -4.36 -1.48 2.59
CA ALA A 97 -3.40 -0.97 1.60
C ALA A 97 -4.12 -0.35 0.39
N ASN A 98 -5.10 -1.05 -0.19
CA ASN A 98 -5.85 -0.54 -1.34
C ASN A 98 -6.64 0.73 -0.99
N ARG A 99 -7.25 0.79 0.21
CA ARG A 99 -7.97 1.98 0.67
C ARG A 99 -7.04 3.17 0.90
N ALA A 100 -5.88 2.95 1.54
CA ALA A 100 -4.89 4.00 1.77
C ALA A 100 -4.33 4.52 0.43
N MET A 101 -3.99 3.61 -0.48
CA MET A 101 -3.47 3.98 -1.80
C MET A 101 -4.50 4.77 -2.62
N TYR A 102 -5.76 4.34 -2.62
CA TYR A 102 -6.83 5.09 -3.29
C TYR A 102 -6.96 6.51 -2.72
N LYS A 103 -6.98 6.67 -1.39
CA LYS A 103 -7.04 7.99 -0.75
C LYS A 103 -5.90 8.90 -1.19
N ILE A 104 -4.66 8.39 -1.25
CA ILE A 104 -3.49 9.19 -1.64
C ILE A 104 -3.48 9.50 -3.15
N LEU A 105 -3.71 8.50 -4.00
CA LEU A 105 -3.53 8.66 -5.45
C LEU A 105 -4.73 9.32 -6.13
N SER A 106 -5.94 9.17 -5.59
CA SER A 106 -7.14 9.81 -6.16
C SER A 106 -7.10 11.34 -6.04
N GLU A 107 -6.26 11.88 -5.16
CA GLU A 107 -6.10 13.33 -4.90
C GLU A 107 -4.70 13.85 -5.29
N ALA A 108 -3.87 12.99 -5.90
CA ALA A 108 -2.50 13.33 -6.30
C ALA A 108 -2.46 14.36 -7.44
N HIS A 109 -1.61 15.38 -7.32
CA HIS A 109 -1.37 16.33 -8.42
C HIS A 109 -0.15 15.93 -9.27
N PRO A 110 -0.16 16.22 -10.59
CA PRO A 110 0.99 15.95 -11.46
C PRO A 110 2.29 16.65 -11.05
N SER A 111 2.22 17.73 -10.28
CA SER A 111 3.38 18.46 -9.74
C SER A 111 3.98 17.83 -8.48
N GLU A 112 3.28 16.87 -7.85
CA GLU A 112 3.77 16.20 -6.64
C GLU A 112 4.80 15.12 -6.99
N MET A 113 5.82 14.98 -6.14
CA MET A 113 6.83 13.94 -6.33
C MET A 113 6.27 12.58 -5.93
N LEU A 114 6.43 11.55 -6.78
CA LEU A 114 5.99 10.18 -6.51
C LEU A 114 6.49 9.61 -5.16
N GLY A 115 7.68 10.01 -4.73
CA GLY A 115 8.22 9.63 -3.43
C GLY A 115 7.38 10.13 -2.24
N THR A 116 6.76 11.30 -2.38
CA THR A 116 5.83 11.85 -1.39
C THR A 116 4.57 11.01 -1.28
N HIS A 117 4.01 10.53 -2.38
CA HIS A 117 2.86 9.62 -2.33
C HIS A 117 3.18 8.31 -1.61
N CYS A 118 4.37 7.73 -1.84
CA CYS A 118 4.78 6.53 -1.12
C CYS A 118 4.92 6.77 0.39
N ARG A 119 5.46 7.92 0.81
CA ARG A 119 5.55 8.27 2.23
C ARG A 119 4.15 8.44 2.85
N ASN A 120 3.30 9.26 2.23
CA ASN A 120 1.95 9.53 2.73
C ASN A 120 1.10 8.26 2.75
N PHE A 121 1.27 7.37 1.77
CA PHE A 121 0.67 6.04 1.76
C PHE A 121 1.08 5.23 2.97
N LYS A 122 2.38 5.13 3.28
CA LYS A 122 2.87 4.34 4.43
C LYS A 122 2.34 4.88 5.76
N GLU A 123 2.31 6.21 5.91
CA GLU A 123 1.78 6.89 7.11
C GLU A 123 0.29 6.62 7.30
N LEU A 124 -0.50 6.71 6.23
CA LEU A 124 -1.93 6.41 6.32
C LEU A 124 -2.19 4.91 6.50
N TYR A 125 -1.43 4.07 5.81
CA TYR A 125 -1.60 2.63 5.83
C TYR A 125 -1.33 2.04 7.22
N VAL A 126 -0.28 2.49 7.92
CA VAL A 126 -0.01 2.00 9.28
C VAL A 126 -1.12 2.36 10.26
N LEU A 127 -1.69 3.57 10.16
CA LEU A 127 -2.79 3.99 11.02
C LEU A 127 -4.05 3.15 10.77
N MET A 128 -4.42 2.98 9.51
CA MET A 128 -5.60 2.18 9.13
C MET A 128 -5.42 0.70 9.47
N LEU A 129 -4.21 0.17 9.32
CA LEU A 129 -3.91 -1.23 9.61
C LEU A 129 -3.85 -1.50 11.11
N ASP A 130 -3.29 -0.59 11.93
CA ASP A 130 -3.32 -0.71 13.39
C ASP A 130 -4.74 -0.60 13.96
N GLU A 131 -5.58 0.26 13.37
CA GLU A 131 -7.00 0.32 13.72
C GLU A 131 -7.71 -1.02 13.44
N LYS A 132 -7.35 -1.69 12.32
CA LYS A 132 -7.94 -2.97 11.93
C LYS A 132 -7.34 -4.18 12.66
N ILE A 133 -6.04 -4.18 12.93
CA ILE A 133 -5.30 -5.20 13.66
C ILE A 133 -4.36 -4.50 14.63
N LYS A 134 -4.70 -4.54 15.93
CA LYS A 134 -3.93 -3.82 16.94
C LYS A 134 -2.50 -4.33 17.03
N GLY A 135 -1.54 -3.41 17.02
CA GLY A 135 -0.12 -3.71 17.03
C GLY A 135 0.49 -3.88 15.64
N ALA A 136 -0.28 -3.68 14.56
CA ALA A 136 0.25 -3.72 13.20
C ALA A 136 1.38 -2.70 12.97
N ARG A 137 2.33 -3.06 12.11
CA ARG A 137 3.53 -2.27 11.81
C ARG A 137 3.69 -2.13 10.31
N VAL A 138 4.07 -0.94 9.87
CA VAL A 138 4.59 -0.70 8.51
C VAL A 138 5.93 -0.02 8.64
N ARG A 139 6.98 -0.65 8.12
CA ARG A 139 8.38 -0.19 8.27
C ARG A 139 9.12 -0.30 6.96
N GLN A 140 10.39 0.09 6.95
CA GLN A 140 11.28 -0.21 5.84
C GLN A 140 11.67 -1.69 5.87
N CYS A 141 11.70 -2.32 4.69
CA CYS A 141 12.21 -3.68 4.52
C CYS A 141 13.67 -3.78 4.90
N MET A 142 13.94 -4.32 6.10
CA MET A 142 15.29 -4.50 6.63
C MET A 142 15.51 -5.88 7.24
N MET A 143 14.43 -6.62 7.55
CA MET A 143 14.52 -7.89 8.24
C MET A 143 14.96 -9.03 7.30
N GLN A 144 16.04 -9.72 7.66
CA GLN A 144 16.47 -10.93 6.94
C GLN A 144 15.47 -12.07 7.17
N GLY A 145 15.21 -12.88 6.14
CA GLY A 145 14.27 -14.00 6.22
C GLY A 145 12.80 -13.64 5.99
N VAL A 146 12.48 -12.36 5.75
CA VAL A 146 11.15 -11.92 5.33
C VAL A 146 11.03 -12.00 3.80
N LYS A 147 9.98 -12.67 3.32
CA LYS A 147 9.73 -12.80 1.87
C LYS A 147 9.46 -11.44 1.24
N THR A 148 10.08 -11.19 0.08
CA THR A 148 9.80 -10.00 -0.74
C THR A 148 8.88 -10.36 -1.90
N VAL A 149 7.81 -9.59 -2.06
CA VAL A 149 6.84 -9.71 -3.15
C VAL A 149 6.83 -8.42 -3.95
N HIS A 150 6.86 -8.56 -5.27
CA HIS A 150 6.86 -7.45 -6.21
C HIS A 150 5.46 -7.29 -6.81
N PHE A 151 4.90 -6.08 -6.71
CA PHE A 151 3.57 -5.76 -7.24
C PHE A 151 3.70 -4.74 -8.37
N ASN A 152 3.09 -5.09 -9.51
CA ASN A 152 3.04 -4.24 -10.71
C ASN A 152 4.43 -3.85 -11.24
N GLU A 153 5.46 -4.61 -10.91
CA GLU A 153 6.79 -4.47 -11.49
C GLU A 153 6.88 -5.39 -12.72
N PRO A 154 7.27 -4.88 -13.90
CA PRO A 154 7.50 -5.77 -15.04
C PRO A 154 8.61 -6.76 -14.68
N TYR A 155 8.39 -8.04 -14.96
CA TYR A 155 9.45 -9.04 -14.91
C TYR A 155 10.58 -8.59 -15.83
N HIS A 156 11.70 -8.15 -15.26
CA HIS A 156 12.93 -8.09 -16.01
C HIS A 156 13.50 -9.51 -15.98
N CYS A 157 13.38 -10.21 -17.11
CA CYS A 157 14.21 -11.38 -17.34
C CYS A 157 15.63 -10.84 -17.50
N ASP A 158 16.37 -10.75 -16.41
CA ASP A 158 17.81 -10.61 -16.47
C ASP A 158 18.31 -11.91 -17.13
N TYR A 159 18.62 -11.82 -18.43
CA TYR A 159 19.42 -12.85 -19.10
C TYR A 159 20.83 -12.75 -18.52
N GLU A 160 21.23 -13.76 -17.74
CA GLU A 160 22.63 -14.02 -17.40
C GLU A 160 23.49 -14.20 -18.65
#